data_AF-A0A3M0FJ46-F1
#
_entry.id   AF-A0A3M0FJ46-F1
#
_cell.length_a   1.000
_cell.length_b   1.000
_cell.length_c   1.000
_cell.angle_alpha   90.00
_cell.angle_beta   90.00
_cell.angle_gamma   90.00
#
_symmetry.space_group_name_H-M   'P 1'
#
loop_
_entity.id
_entity.type
_entity.pdbx_description
1 polymer ?
#
loop_
_entity_poly.entity_id
_entity_poly.type
_entity_poly.pdbx_seq_one_letter_code
_entity_poly.pdbx_strand_id
1 'polypeptide(L)'
;MSDVEASRSAVEDRGEFSLVLAGTAMGLRPSYEAVDAIEKALGRGAVDIARQALAAKLSMGEVAQIATECIRAWGRDADDKGAAGSNAVRVGQLIYDSPEGLHGALQTIAAMLSLVVTGGYTASGELKPSTTKTTTEKAPVDG
;
A
#
# COMPACT_ATOMS: atom_id res chain seq x y z
N MET A 1 -25.97 2.27 -25.23
CA MET A 1 -25.29 1.44 -24.21
C MET A 1 -23.88 1.21 -24.72
N SER A 2 -22.99 2.13 -24.38
CA SER A 2 -21.61 2.14 -24.83
C SER A 2 -20.86 3.05 -23.85
N ASP A 3 -19.65 2.63 -23.49
CA ASP A 3 -18.62 3.34 -22.71
C ASP A 3 -18.69 3.18 -21.17
N VAL A 4 -18.51 1.94 -20.71
CA VAL A 4 -18.00 1.64 -19.34
C VAL A 4 -16.69 0.86 -19.47
N GLU A 5 -15.75 1.39 -20.25
CA GLU A 5 -14.42 0.78 -20.44
C GLU A 5 -13.28 1.82 -20.31
N ALA A 6 -13.56 2.97 -19.70
CA ALA A 6 -12.57 3.97 -19.37
C ALA A 6 -12.11 3.83 -17.91
N SER A 7 -10.82 3.51 -17.75
CA SER A 7 -9.99 3.54 -16.55
C SER A 7 -10.08 2.38 -15.55
N ARG A 8 -9.56 1.21 -15.92
CA ARG A 8 -8.67 0.51 -14.98
C ARG A 8 -7.40 1.34 -14.89
N SER A 9 -7.07 1.88 -13.72
CA SER A 9 -5.80 2.57 -13.56
C SER A 9 -4.66 1.53 -13.64
N ALA A 10 -3.49 1.91 -14.15
CA ALA A 10 -2.32 1.01 -14.24
C ALA A 10 -1.89 0.38 -12.90
N VAL A 11 -2.44 0.88 -11.77
CA VAL A 11 -2.27 0.38 -10.41
C VAL A 11 -3.04 -0.93 -10.19
N GLU A 12 -4.25 -1.05 -10.73
CA GLU A 12 -5.10 -2.25 -10.56
C GLU A 12 -4.53 -3.46 -11.30
N ASP A 13 -3.98 -3.25 -12.49
CA ASP A 13 -3.42 -4.33 -13.33
C ASP A 13 -2.14 -4.96 -12.73
N ARG A 14 -1.51 -4.30 -11.75
CA ARG A 14 -0.29 -4.79 -11.05
C ARG A 14 -0.56 -5.32 -9.64
N GLY A 15 -1.82 -5.37 -9.20
CA GLY A 15 -2.16 -5.76 -7.82
C GLY A 15 -1.60 -4.78 -6.77
N GLU A 16 -1.38 -3.53 -7.15
CA GLU A 16 -0.88 -2.47 -6.28
C GLU A 16 -2.03 -1.94 -5.41
N PHE A 17 -1.75 -1.58 -4.15
CA PHE A 17 -2.73 -0.85 -3.35
C PHE A 17 -2.80 0.59 -3.82
N SER A 18 -3.97 1.22 -3.74
CA SER A 18 -4.14 2.65 -4.04
C SER A 18 -4.75 3.40 -2.86
N LEU A 19 -4.28 4.62 -2.62
CA LEU A 19 -4.95 5.58 -1.73
C LEU A 19 -5.68 6.62 -2.54
N VAL A 20 -6.94 6.89 -2.18
CA VAL A 20 -7.67 8.04 -2.73
C VAL A 20 -7.30 9.29 -1.95
N LEU A 21 -6.53 10.17 -2.58
CA LEU A 21 -6.08 11.45 -2.04
C LEU A 21 -6.78 12.59 -2.79
N ALA A 22 -7.65 13.35 -2.10
CA ALA A 22 -8.49 14.40 -2.69
C ALA A 22 -9.20 13.98 -3.99
N GLY A 23 -9.75 12.77 -4.01
CA GLY A 23 -10.46 12.21 -5.18
C GLY A 23 -9.56 11.61 -6.27
N THR A 24 -8.24 11.61 -6.09
CA THR A 24 -7.29 10.99 -7.03
C THR A 24 -6.72 9.70 -6.46
N ALA A 25 -6.78 8.59 -7.20
CA ALA A 25 -6.16 7.34 -6.80
C ALA A 25 -4.64 7.40 -7.02
N MET A 26 -3.87 7.22 -5.94
CA MET A 26 -2.42 7.22 -5.94
C MET A 26 -1.91 5.81 -5.64
N GLY A 27 -1.05 5.27 -6.50
CA GLY A 27 -0.45 3.95 -6.32
C GLY A 27 0.50 3.89 -5.12
N LEU A 28 0.44 2.79 -4.37
CA LEU A 28 1.36 2.47 -3.30
C LEU A 28 2.29 1.35 -3.74
N ARG A 29 3.59 1.65 -3.81
CA ARG A 29 4.63 0.68 -4.16
C ARG A 29 5.59 0.45 -2.98
N PRO A 30 5.39 -0.60 -2.16
CA PRO A 30 6.26 -0.90 -1.02
C PRO A 30 7.53 -1.65 -1.47
N SER A 31 8.36 -0.99 -2.27
CA SER A 31 9.70 -1.49 -2.62
C SER A 31 10.59 -1.62 -1.39
N TYR A 32 11.68 -2.39 -1.49
CA TYR A 32 12.67 -2.52 -0.41
C TYR A 32 13.16 -1.15 0.06
N GLU A 33 13.49 -0.26 -0.87
CA GLU A 33 13.96 1.10 -0.57
C GLU A 33 12.88 1.94 0.14
N ALA A 34 11.61 1.80 -0.27
CA ALA A 34 10.51 2.49 0.39
C ALA A 34 10.34 2.00 1.83
N VAL A 35 10.36 0.67 2.05
CA VAL A 35 10.21 0.08 3.38
C VAL A 35 11.38 0.45 4.29
N ASP A 36 12.62 0.39 3.80
CA ASP A 36 13.81 0.82 4.54
C ASP A 36 13.75 2.32 4.91
N ALA A 37 13.30 3.18 3.99
CA ALA A 37 13.08 4.61 4.27
C ALA A 37 11.99 4.83 5.34
N ILE A 38 10.92 4.04 5.31
CA ILE A 38 9.86 4.06 6.32
C ILE A 38 10.41 3.67 7.69
N GLU A 39 11.16 2.55 7.78
CA GLU A 39 11.75 2.09 9.04
C GLU A 39 12.68 3.14 9.65
N LYS A 40 13.52 3.76 8.82
CA LYS A 40 14.42 4.84 9.22
C LYS A 40 13.67 6.08 9.69
N ALA A 41 12.63 6.51 8.97
CA ALA A 41 11.84 7.68 9.32
C ALA A 41 11.06 7.48 10.63
N LEU A 42 10.62 6.24 10.89
CA LEU A 42 9.77 5.90 12.02
C LEU A 42 10.52 5.31 13.22
N GLY A 43 11.83 5.05 13.07
CA GLY A 43 12.68 4.48 14.11
C GLY A 43 12.25 3.09 14.59
N ARG A 44 11.51 2.33 13.76
CA ARG A 44 10.91 1.03 14.10
C ARG A 44 11.01 0.09 12.93
N GLY A 45 11.09 -1.21 13.21
CA GLY A 45 11.06 -2.25 12.17
C GLY A 45 9.66 -2.47 11.59
N ALA A 46 9.59 -2.97 10.36
CA ALA A 46 8.38 -3.17 9.57
C ALA A 46 7.36 -4.07 10.28
N VAL A 47 7.82 -5.07 11.04
CA VAL A 47 6.94 -5.95 11.84
C VAL A 47 6.21 -5.17 12.93
N ASP A 48 6.89 -4.25 13.62
CA ASP A 48 6.25 -3.43 14.65
C ASP A 48 5.29 -2.41 14.02
N ILE A 49 5.72 -1.76 12.94
CA ILE A 49 4.88 -0.80 12.20
C ILE A 49 3.60 -1.48 11.69
N ALA A 50 3.71 -2.67 11.08
CA ALA A 50 2.56 -3.44 10.62
C ALA A 50 1.62 -3.83 11.76
N ARG A 51 2.16 -4.25 12.91
CA ARG A 51 1.36 -4.55 14.11
C ARG A 51 0.60 -3.31 14.59
N GLN A 52 1.25 -2.14 14.63
CA GLN A 52 0.61 -0.90 15.04
C GLN A 52 -0.46 -0.45 14.04
N ALA A 53 -0.22 -0.64 12.74
CA ALA A 53 -1.21 -0.36 11.69
C ALA A 53 -2.46 -1.23 11.87
N LEU A 54 -2.28 -2.55 12.02
CA LEU A 54 -3.38 -3.50 12.24
C LEU A 54 -4.15 -3.24 13.55
N ALA A 55 -3.46 -2.75 14.57
CA ALA A 55 -4.07 -2.35 15.84
C ALA A 55 -4.69 -0.94 15.82
N ALA A 56 -4.68 -0.26 14.66
CA ALA A 56 -5.13 1.11 14.48
C ALA A 56 -4.48 2.13 15.44
N LYS A 57 -3.18 1.97 15.71
CA LYS A 57 -2.40 2.81 16.63
C LYS A 57 -1.48 3.82 15.95
N LEU A 58 -1.38 3.78 14.62
CA LEU A 58 -0.60 4.78 13.89
C LEU A 58 -1.28 6.14 13.92
N SER A 59 -0.50 7.16 14.21
CA SER A 59 -0.88 8.57 14.07
C SER A 59 -0.99 8.98 12.61
N MET A 60 -1.69 10.10 12.35
CA MET A 60 -1.78 10.71 11.02
C MET A 60 -0.40 10.93 10.39
N GLY A 61 0.58 11.41 11.17
CA GLY A 61 1.93 11.67 10.67
C GLY A 61 2.64 10.40 10.20
N GLU A 62 2.47 9.30 10.94
CA GLU A 62 3.06 8.00 10.57
C GLU A 62 2.39 7.42 9.32
N VAL A 63 1.05 7.46 9.25
CA VAL A 63 0.28 7.03 8.07
C VAL A 63 0.71 7.84 6.84
N ALA A 64 0.81 9.17 6.97
CA ALA A 64 1.23 10.04 5.87
C ALA A 64 2.68 9.76 5.43
N GLN A 65 3.58 9.52 6.37
CA GLN A 65 4.97 9.17 6.08
C GLN A 65 5.08 7.84 5.33
N ILE A 66 4.34 6.82 5.76
CA ILE A 66 4.27 5.51 5.09
C ILE A 66 3.76 5.66 3.66
N ALA A 67 2.60 6.31 3.49
CA ALA A 67 2.02 6.55 2.18
C ALA A 67 2.98 7.31 1.26
N THR A 68 3.68 8.31 1.79
CA THR A 68 4.60 9.15 1.01
C THR A 68 5.75 8.35 0.41
N GLU A 69 6.43 7.51 1.18
CA GLU A 69 7.56 6.74 0.62
C GLU A 69 7.10 5.73 -0.43
N CYS A 70 5.93 5.12 -0.23
CA CYS A 70 5.32 4.22 -1.23
C CYS A 70 4.91 4.96 -2.51
N ILE A 71 4.31 6.16 -2.40
CA ILE A 71 3.95 7.00 -3.56
C ILE A 71 5.20 7.47 -4.29
N ARG A 72 6.26 7.84 -3.57
CA ARG A 72 7.53 8.24 -4.20
C ARG A 72 8.15 7.10 -4.97
N ALA A 73 8.15 5.89 -4.41
CA ALA A 73 8.65 4.70 -5.10
C ALA A 73 7.82 4.39 -6.36
N TRP A 74 6.49 4.49 -6.27
CA TRP A 74 5.60 4.36 -7.42
C TRP A 74 5.91 5.43 -8.47
N GLY A 75 6.07 6.69 -8.07
CA GLY A 75 6.35 7.79 -8.99
C GLY A 75 7.69 7.64 -9.72
N ARG A 76 8.72 7.10 -9.04
CA ARG A 76 10.00 6.77 -9.70
C ARG A 76 9.85 5.65 -10.73
N ASP A 77 9.06 4.63 -10.43
CA ASP A 77 8.80 3.50 -11.33
C ASP A 77 7.95 3.92 -12.55
N ALA A 78 6.98 4.80 -12.33
CA ALA A 78 6.06 5.30 -13.36
C ALA A 78 6.57 6.54 -14.13
N ASP A 79 7.78 7.03 -13.84
CA ASP A 79 8.32 8.32 -14.34
C ASP A 79 7.41 9.54 -14.07
N ASP A 80 6.64 9.50 -12.98
CA ASP A 80 5.82 10.60 -12.50
C ASP A 80 6.61 11.45 -11.49
N LYS A 81 7.12 12.59 -11.96
CA LYS A 81 7.91 13.53 -11.14
C LYS A 81 7.11 14.14 -9.98
N GLY A 82 5.80 14.29 -10.12
CA GLY A 82 4.93 14.81 -9.07
C GLY A 82 4.83 13.82 -7.91
N ALA A 83 4.51 12.56 -8.23
CA ALA A 83 4.45 11.49 -7.25
C ALA A 83 5.84 11.19 -6.64
N ALA A 84 6.91 11.16 -7.46
CA ALA A 84 8.29 10.96 -7.01
C ALA A 84 8.78 12.04 -6.04
N GLY A 85 8.24 13.27 -6.15
CA GLY A 85 8.52 14.41 -5.30
C GLY A 85 7.55 14.60 -4.12
N SER A 86 6.69 13.63 -3.82
CA SER A 86 5.66 13.75 -2.78
C SER A 86 6.22 14.15 -1.41
N ASN A 87 5.41 14.85 -0.61
CA ASN A 87 5.79 15.35 0.71
C ASN A 87 4.82 14.85 1.79
N ALA A 88 5.33 14.35 2.91
CA ALA A 88 4.51 13.74 3.97
C ALA A 88 3.52 14.69 4.62
N VAL A 89 3.86 15.97 4.79
CA VAL A 89 2.91 16.97 5.31
C VAL A 89 1.76 17.16 4.33
N ARG A 90 2.07 17.28 3.02
CA ARG A 90 1.04 17.43 1.99
C ARG A 90 0.17 16.19 1.87
N VAL A 91 0.76 15.00 1.89
CA VAL A 91 0.02 13.73 1.86
C VAL A 91 -0.88 13.61 3.10
N GLY A 92 -0.41 14.01 4.28
CA GLY A 92 -1.24 14.02 5.50
C GLY A 92 -2.44 14.95 5.40
N GLN A 93 -2.28 16.14 4.81
CA GLN A 93 -3.41 17.04 4.51
C GLN A 93 -4.39 16.39 3.53
N LEU A 94 -3.90 15.75 2.47
CA LEU A 94 -4.76 15.09 1.49
C LEU A 94 -5.53 13.89 2.07
N ILE A 95 -4.93 13.17 3.02
CA ILE A 95 -5.60 12.12 3.79
C ILE A 95 -6.68 12.73 4.67
N TYR A 96 -6.39 13.85 5.34
CA TYR A 96 -7.36 14.55 6.19
C TYR A 96 -8.56 15.08 5.39
N ASP A 97 -8.31 15.63 4.20
CA ASP A 97 -9.33 16.17 3.30
C ASP A 97 -10.11 15.07 2.52
N SER A 98 -9.65 13.81 2.58
CA SER A 98 -10.30 12.69 1.90
C SER A 98 -11.62 12.32 2.58
N PRO A 99 -12.68 11.93 1.84
CA PRO A 99 -13.95 11.50 2.42
C PRO A 99 -13.82 10.35 3.43
N GLU A 100 -12.86 9.45 3.23
CA GLU A 100 -12.61 8.32 4.13
C GLU A 100 -11.69 8.68 5.30
N GLY A 101 -11.04 9.84 5.23
CA GLY A 101 -10.12 10.37 6.23
C GLY A 101 -8.96 9.43 6.57
N LEU A 102 -8.47 9.56 7.81
CA LEU A 102 -7.42 8.69 8.37
C LEU A 102 -7.83 7.22 8.38
N HIS A 103 -9.11 6.91 8.60
CA HIS A 103 -9.57 5.53 8.76
C HIS A 103 -9.41 4.73 7.47
N GLY A 104 -9.88 5.26 6.33
CA GLY A 104 -9.72 4.58 5.04
C GLY A 104 -8.24 4.44 4.65
N ALA A 105 -7.44 5.50 4.86
CA ALA A 105 -6.01 5.43 4.58
C ALA A 105 -5.29 4.37 5.42
N LEU A 106 -5.63 4.28 6.71
CA LEU A 106 -5.08 3.30 7.63
C LEU A 106 -5.47 1.87 7.25
N GLN A 107 -6.71 1.62 6.79
CA GLN A 107 -7.13 0.29 6.34
C GLN A 107 -6.27 -0.20 5.18
N THR A 108 -6.08 0.64 4.16
CA THR A 108 -5.25 0.34 2.99
C THR A 108 -3.80 0.11 3.38
N ILE A 109 -3.23 0.98 4.21
CA ILE A 109 -1.84 0.85 4.69
C ILE A 109 -1.67 -0.42 5.54
N ALA A 110 -2.62 -0.75 6.42
CA ALA A 110 -2.54 -1.95 7.24
C ALA A 110 -2.59 -3.22 6.38
N ALA A 111 -3.46 -3.26 5.36
CA ALA A 111 -3.51 -4.36 4.40
C ALA A 111 -2.18 -4.51 3.64
N MET A 112 -1.64 -3.41 3.10
CA MET A 112 -0.35 -3.39 2.41
C MET A 112 0.78 -3.89 3.32
N LEU A 113 0.89 -3.36 4.54
CA LEU A 113 1.94 -3.73 5.49
C LEU A 113 1.85 -5.21 5.89
N SER A 114 0.65 -5.80 5.94
CA SER A 114 0.49 -7.25 6.19
C SER A 114 1.18 -8.10 5.11
N LEU A 115 1.14 -7.65 3.85
CA LEU A 115 1.81 -8.33 2.74
C LEU A 115 3.32 -8.05 2.75
N VAL A 116 3.75 -6.84 3.12
CA VAL A 116 5.18 -6.53 3.29
C VAL A 116 5.84 -7.49 4.27
N VAL A 117 5.26 -7.67 5.46
CA VAL A 117 5.87 -8.50 6.50
C VAL A 117 5.74 -10.02 6.28
N THR A 118 4.85 -10.44 5.38
CA THR A 118 4.71 -11.86 4.98
C THR A 118 5.48 -12.21 3.70
N GLY A 119 6.23 -11.25 3.15
CA GLY A 119 7.06 -11.46 1.96
C GLY A 119 6.30 -11.39 0.64
N GLY A 120 5.11 -10.77 0.63
CA GLY A 120 4.21 -10.64 -0.51
C GLY A 120 4.70 -9.72 -1.63
N TYR A 121 5.81 -9.01 -1.46
CA TYR A 121 6.39 -8.14 -2.49
C TYR A 121 7.79 -8.57 -2.92
N THR A 122 8.12 -8.29 -4.19
CA THR A 122 9.51 -8.31 -4.69
C THR A 122 10.29 -7.12 -4.13
N ALA A 123 11.62 -7.12 -4.29
CA ALA A 123 12.44 -5.97 -3.87
C ALA A 123 12.11 -4.69 -4.65
N SER A 124 11.64 -4.80 -5.90
CA SER A 124 11.17 -3.66 -6.70
C SER A 124 9.82 -3.12 -6.26
N GLY A 125 9.07 -3.85 -5.43
CA GLY A 125 7.75 -3.45 -4.92
C GLY A 125 6.57 -4.00 -5.71
N GLU A 126 6.78 -4.99 -6.57
CA GLU A 126 5.73 -5.70 -7.28
C GLU A 126 5.12 -6.78 -6.39
N LEU A 127 3.79 -6.98 -6.48
CA LEU A 127 3.12 -8.03 -5.74
C LEU A 127 3.56 -9.40 -6.27
N LYS A 128 4.00 -10.29 -5.38
CA LYS A 128 4.33 -11.67 -5.74
C LYS A 128 3.04 -12.46 -5.99
N PRO A 129 3.05 -13.40 -6.94
CA PRO A 129 1.95 -14.34 -7.10
C PRO A 129 1.67 -15.07 -5.78
N SER A 130 0.44 -15.04 -5.31
CA SER A 130 0.03 -15.82 -4.15
C SER A 130 0.22 -17.31 -4.45
N THR A 131 0.97 -18.02 -3.60
CA THR A 131 1.09 -19.48 -3.70
C THR A 131 -0.15 -20.13 -3.10
N THR A 132 -1.31 -19.98 -3.74
CA THR A 132 -2.46 -20.85 -3.46
C THR A 132 -2.10 -22.25 -3.92
N LYS A 133 -1.67 -23.11 -2.99
CA LYS A 133 -1.74 -24.55 -3.22
C LYS A 133 -3.22 -24.91 -3.25
N THR A 134 -3.76 -25.24 -4.42
CA THR A 134 -5.03 -25.97 -4.49
C THR A 134 -4.81 -27.30 -3.77
N THR A 135 -5.40 -27.47 -2.59
CA THR A 135 -5.48 -28.79 -1.96
C THR A 135 -6.43 -29.63 -2.81
N THR A 136 -5.90 -30.40 -3.74
CA THR A 136 -6.65 -31.42 -4.52
C THR A 136 -6.90 -32.69 -3.72
N GLU A 137 -6.51 -32.72 -2.44
CA GLU A 137 -6.75 -33.84 -1.56
C GLU A 137 -8.24 -33.88 -1.19
N LYS A 138 -8.95 -34.90 -1.70
CA LYS A 138 -10.27 -35.26 -1.20
C LYS A 138 -10.15 -35.42 0.32
N ALA A 139 -11.00 -34.72 1.06
CA ALA A 139 -11.14 -34.94 2.50
C ALA A 139 -11.27 -36.45 2.78
N PRO A 140 -10.57 -37.00 3.78
CA PRO A 140 -10.83 -38.36 4.22
C PRO A 140 -12.32 -38.43 4.59
N VAL A 141 -13.06 -39.30 3.90
CA VAL A 141 -14.39 -39.69 4.35
C VAL A 141 -14.17 -40.67 5.50
N ASP A 142 -14.18 -40.16 6.72
CA ASP A 142 -14.26 -41.01 7.90
C ASP A 142 -15.65 -41.66 7.95
N GLY A 143 -15.69 -42.99 7.84
CA GLY A 143 -16.79 -43.85 8.30
C GLY A 143 -17.96 -44.06 7.34
#